data_AF-A0A2H6C4W0-F1
#
_entry.id   AF-A0A2H6C4W0-F1
#
_cell.length_a   1.000
_cell.length_b   1.000
_cell.length_c   1.000
_cell.angle_alpha   90.00
_cell.angle_beta   90.00
_cell.angle_gamma   90.00
#
_symmetry.space_group_name_H-M   'P 1'
#
loop_
_entity.id
_entity.type
_entity.pdbx_description
1 polymer ?
#
loop_
_entity_poly.entity_id
_entity_poly.type
_entity_poly.pdbx_seq_one_letter_code
_entity_poly.pdbx_strand_id
1 'polypeptide(L)'
;MTVIGIISLDNYDDIIDKMDDKNISLLNTLVTTMISDWANEYHIFYKRVNTDRYFFVASMNEFEQIKEKKFDILQRLKESNTNSEFVLTMSMGVAYGHSSMEKIGEVAQNNLDMALARGGDQVVLKDADSQAKPQFFGGQTEGTIRRTRTRSRAMSTSLKKIFSENKKIFIMGHRYPDMDAIGSAFGVAALAQFNQKECYVIIEQDEVTEDTERCLTEINKHPEIAKLIFSGKKALEYIDDDSVLVMVDYNRPSLSISKEAFEAFDKIMIIDHHRRGEEFPDHPLLTYVEPASSSASELVAELIQFQSNKRKKVPKFIAGLLLSGIYVDTKSFFTRTTAQTFQMASYLKSHGADLTLVRYLLSSDLNSYLQMSELVARSEYITKNIVVAAASENEIYDNVTASKAADTLLSMNDIEAAFVITKQFEHEISINARSSGGVNVQRIMEKLGGGGHFSNAATQIKDQSMKEVQKSLINELKKLDDKE
;
A
#
# COMPACT_ATOMS: atom_id res chain seq x y z
N MET A 1 35.58 1.33 -4.70
CA MET A 1 34.33 1.37 -3.90
C MET A 1 33.80 -0.04 -3.80
N THR A 2 33.23 -0.39 -2.65
CA THR A 2 32.62 -1.71 -2.46
C THR A 2 31.15 -1.62 -2.80
N VAL A 3 30.64 -2.69 -3.39
CA VAL A 3 29.23 -2.88 -3.73
C VAL A 3 28.71 -4.08 -2.95
N ILE A 4 27.56 -3.94 -2.31
CA ILE A 4 26.84 -5.03 -1.67
C ILE A 4 25.51 -5.17 -2.39
N GLY A 5 25.18 -6.38 -2.81
CA GLY A 5 23.89 -6.71 -3.38
C GLY A 5 23.22 -7.88 -2.69
N ILE A 6 21.90 -7.81 -2.58
CA ILE A 6 21.05 -8.85 -2.00
C ILE A 6 20.07 -9.28 -3.09
N ILE A 7 20.01 -10.58 -3.34
CA ILE A 7 19.15 -11.22 -4.34
C ILE A 7 18.01 -11.93 -3.62
N SER A 8 16.81 -11.76 -4.16
CA SER A 8 15.54 -12.35 -3.73
C SER A 8 14.96 -13.20 -4.84
N LEU A 9 14.52 -14.42 -4.53
CA LEU A 9 13.58 -15.14 -5.37
C LEU A 9 12.15 -14.85 -4.88
N ASP A 10 11.37 -14.07 -5.63
CA ASP A 10 10.21 -13.37 -5.07
C ASP A 10 9.03 -14.28 -4.73
N ASN A 11 8.86 -15.37 -5.48
CA ASN A 11 7.75 -16.32 -5.36
C ASN A 11 8.23 -17.77 -5.23
N TYR A 12 9.44 -17.98 -4.74
CA TYR A 12 10.05 -19.31 -4.64
C TYR A 12 9.24 -20.28 -3.76
N ASP A 13 8.83 -19.83 -2.56
CA ASP A 13 8.05 -20.66 -1.63
C ASP A 13 6.70 -21.10 -2.25
N ASP A 14 6.04 -20.23 -3.02
CA ASP A 14 4.76 -20.54 -3.66
C ASP A 14 4.88 -21.59 -4.77
N ILE A 15 6.04 -21.62 -5.43
CA ILE A 15 6.33 -22.55 -6.52
C ILE A 15 6.62 -23.92 -5.92
N ILE A 16 7.44 -24.00 -4.88
CA ILE A 16 7.78 -25.28 -4.25
C ILE A 16 6.57 -25.93 -3.57
N ASP A 17 5.64 -25.16 -3.00
CA ASP A 17 4.41 -25.68 -2.37
C ASP A 17 3.49 -26.46 -3.34
N LYS A 18 3.68 -26.26 -4.65
CA LYS A 18 2.90 -26.90 -5.72
C LYS A 18 3.70 -27.94 -6.50
N MET A 19 4.96 -28.14 -6.15
CA MET A 19 5.88 -29.06 -6.82
C MET A 19 6.11 -30.31 -5.97
N ASP A 20 6.42 -31.42 -6.64
CA ASP A 20 6.96 -32.59 -5.97
C ASP A 20 8.46 -32.41 -5.66
N ASP A 21 9.00 -33.24 -4.76
CA ASP A 21 10.40 -33.15 -4.33
C ASP A 21 11.40 -33.20 -5.50
N LYS A 22 11.06 -33.91 -6.57
CA LYS A 22 11.88 -34.01 -7.79
C LYS A 22 11.97 -32.66 -8.50
N ASN A 23 10.84 -32.00 -8.75
CA ASN A 23 10.81 -30.71 -9.42
C ASN A 23 11.41 -29.59 -8.55
N ILE A 24 11.24 -29.66 -7.22
CA ILE A 24 11.91 -28.74 -6.28
C ILE A 24 13.44 -28.85 -6.40
N SER A 25 13.97 -30.08 -6.50
CA SER A 25 15.41 -30.31 -6.68
C SER A 25 15.93 -29.75 -8.01
N LEU A 26 15.16 -29.91 -9.09
CA LEU A 26 15.50 -29.37 -10.41
C LEU A 26 15.50 -27.84 -10.40
N LEU A 27 14.49 -27.21 -9.79
CA LEU A 27 14.40 -25.76 -9.65
C LEU A 27 15.58 -25.19 -8.85
N ASN A 28 15.92 -25.82 -7.72
CA ASN A 28 17.08 -25.44 -6.92
C ASN A 28 18.38 -25.51 -7.71
N THR A 29 18.54 -26.56 -8.51
CA THR A 29 19.71 -26.73 -9.38
C THR A 29 19.76 -25.63 -10.43
N LEU A 30 18.64 -25.36 -11.12
CA LEU A 30 18.53 -24.30 -12.13
C LEU A 30 18.94 -22.94 -11.55
N VAL A 31 18.35 -22.55 -10.43
CA VAL A 31 18.62 -21.24 -9.79
C VAL A 31 20.07 -21.15 -9.32
N THR A 32 20.58 -22.21 -8.68
CA THR A 32 21.96 -22.22 -8.17
C THR A 32 22.96 -22.11 -9.32
N THR A 33 22.75 -22.85 -10.42
CA THR A 33 23.58 -22.78 -11.62
C THR A 33 23.51 -21.39 -12.25
N MET A 34 22.31 -20.83 -12.42
CA MET A 34 22.14 -19.52 -13.03
C MET A 34 22.84 -18.39 -12.26
N ILE A 35 22.68 -18.36 -10.93
CA ILE A 35 23.36 -17.37 -10.08
C ILE A 35 24.87 -17.60 -10.06
N SER A 36 25.31 -18.86 -10.05
CA SER A 36 26.73 -19.22 -10.11
C SER A 36 27.38 -18.75 -11.42
N ASP A 37 26.76 -19.06 -12.56
CA ASP A 37 27.28 -18.71 -13.88
C ASP A 37 27.31 -17.19 -14.06
N TRP A 38 26.24 -16.51 -13.64
CA TRP A 38 26.19 -15.05 -13.62
C TRP A 38 27.30 -14.45 -12.75
N ALA A 39 27.49 -14.95 -11.53
CA ALA A 39 28.52 -14.43 -10.64
C ALA A 39 29.94 -14.66 -11.18
N ASN A 40 30.19 -15.83 -11.79
CA ASN A 40 31.48 -16.17 -12.40
C ASN A 40 31.77 -15.29 -13.63
N GLU A 41 30.76 -15.02 -14.46
CA GLU A 41 30.86 -14.18 -15.66
C GLU A 41 31.29 -12.75 -15.31
N TYR A 42 30.74 -12.18 -14.24
CA TYR A 42 31.07 -10.83 -13.78
C TYR A 42 32.18 -10.78 -12.73
N HIS A 43 32.82 -11.92 -12.43
CA HIS A 43 33.90 -12.04 -11.45
C HIS A 43 33.54 -11.53 -10.04
N ILE A 44 32.28 -11.65 -9.62
CA ILE A 44 31.82 -11.21 -8.30
C ILE A 44 31.81 -12.35 -7.28
N PHE A 45 32.02 -12.01 -6.00
CA PHE A 45 31.85 -12.98 -4.93
C PHE A 45 30.38 -13.07 -4.54
N TYR A 46 29.85 -14.28 -4.39
CA TYR A 46 28.47 -14.49 -3.94
C TYR A 46 28.37 -15.64 -2.93
N LYS A 47 27.28 -15.64 -2.16
CA LYS A 47 26.97 -16.71 -1.22
C LYS A 47 25.46 -16.82 -1.04
N ARG A 48 24.98 -18.06 -0.95
CA ARG A 48 23.60 -18.36 -0.57
C ARG A 48 23.42 -18.14 0.94
N VAL A 49 22.41 -17.36 1.33
CA VAL A 49 22.07 -17.08 2.73
C VAL A 49 21.06 -18.10 3.24
N ASN A 50 20.02 -18.36 2.46
CA ASN A 50 18.98 -19.35 2.72
C ASN A 50 18.40 -19.85 1.38
N THR A 51 17.23 -20.48 1.38
CA THR A 51 16.64 -21.08 0.17
C THR A 51 16.33 -20.08 -0.94
N ASP A 52 15.91 -18.86 -0.59
CA ASP A 52 15.39 -17.83 -1.49
C ASP A 52 16.24 -16.54 -1.53
N ARG A 53 17.31 -16.46 -0.72
CA ARG A 53 18.21 -15.31 -0.61
C ARG A 53 19.66 -15.65 -0.95
N TYR A 54 20.27 -14.76 -1.71
CA TYR A 54 21.71 -14.74 -1.97
C TYR A 54 22.24 -13.34 -1.67
N PHE A 55 23.50 -13.25 -1.29
CA PHE A 55 24.21 -11.98 -1.23
C PHE A 55 25.41 -12.04 -2.16
N PHE A 56 25.79 -10.90 -2.72
CA PHE A 56 27.03 -10.74 -3.46
C PHE A 56 27.78 -9.49 -3.04
N VAL A 57 29.09 -9.53 -3.24
CA VAL A 57 30.01 -8.40 -3.05
C VAL A 57 30.82 -8.24 -4.32
N ALA A 58 30.92 -7.01 -4.79
CA ALA A 58 31.64 -6.67 -6.01
C ALA A 58 32.50 -5.42 -5.81
N SER A 59 33.54 -5.29 -6.61
CA SER A 59 34.21 -4.02 -6.85
C SER A 59 33.38 -3.14 -7.78
N MET A 60 33.63 -1.83 -7.74
CA MET A 60 32.95 -0.88 -8.63
C MET A 60 33.11 -1.23 -10.13
N ASN A 61 34.28 -1.75 -10.53
CA ASN A 61 34.54 -2.10 -11.93
C ASN A 61 33.71 -3.29 -12.41
N GLU A 62 33.53 -4.30 -11.56
CA GLU A 62 32.67 -5.46 -11.85
C GLU A 62 31.20 -5.04 -11.87
N PHE A 63 30.80 -4.18 -10.93
CA PHE A 63 29.44 -3.67 -10.83
C PHE A 63 29.01 -2.83 -12.04
N GLU A 64 29.88 -1.97 -12.57
CA GLU A 64 29.56 -1.20 -13.78
C GLU A 64 29.32 -2.11 -14.99
N GLN A 65 30.01 -3.25 -15.11
CA GLN A 65 29.73 -4.25 -16.16
C GLN A 65 28.34 -4.87 -16.02
N ILE A 66 27.95 -5.22 -14.79
CA ILE A 66 26.60 -5.73 -14.48
C ILE A 66 25.54 -4.67 -14.85
N LYS A 67 25.80 -3.41 -14.52
CA LYS A 67 24.90 -2.28 -14.77
C LYS A 67 24.78 -1.95 -16.27
N GLU A 68 25.86 -1.99 -17.03
CA GLU A 68 25.85 -1.85 -18.50
C GLU A 68 24.99 -2.91 -19.17
N LYS A 69 25.05 -4.15 -18.65
CA LYS A 69 24.21 -5.27 -19.08
C LYS A 69 22.82 -5.28 -18.47
N LYS A 70 22.48 -4.25 -17.68
CA LYS A 70 21.16 -4.04 -17.06
C LYS A 70 20.66 -5.23 -16.23
N PHE A 71 21.55 -5.90 -15.49
CA PHE A 71 21.20 -7.06 -14.66
C PHE A 71 20.50 -8.16 -15.47
N ASP A 72 21.17 -8.60 -16.52
CA ASP A 72 20.70 -9.60 -17.48
C ASP A 72 20.28 -10.95 -16.88
N ILE A 73 20.67 -11.27 -15.63
CA ILE A 73 20.14 -12.42 -14.89
C ILE A 73 18.61 -12.42 -14.79
N LEU A 74 17.96 -11.26 -14.67
CA LEU A 74 16.50 -11.17 -14.66
C LEU A 74 15.90 -11.70 -15.96
N GLN A 75 16.48 -11.31 -17.09
CA GLN A 75 16.07 -11.75 -18.42
C GLN A 75 16.35 -13.26 -18.60
N ARG A 76 17.54 -13.73 -18.20
CA ARG A 76 17.91 -15.16 -18.27
C ARG A 76 16.94 -16.04 -17.47
N LEU A 77 16.52 -15.58 -16.28
CA LEU A 77 15.53 -16.28 -15.47
C LEU A 77 14.17 -16.36 -16.18
N LYS A 78 13.73 -15.24 -16.76
CA LYS A 78 12.47 -15.17 -17.52
C LYS A 78 12.47 -16.10 -18.74
N GLU A 79 13.57 -16.18 -19.47
CA GLU A 79 13.75 -17.09 -20.61
C GLU A 79 13.84 -18.57 -20.20
N SER A 80 14.32 -18.86 -18.98
CA SER A 80 14.29 -20.23 -18.46
C SER A 80 12.89 -20.71 -18.08
N ASN A 81 11.96 -19.78 -17.83
CA ASN A 81 10.59 -20.07 -17.44
C ASN A 81 9.62 -20.32 -18.61
N THR A 82 10.03 -20.16 -19.87
CA THR A 82 9.10 -20.04 -21.04
C THR A 82 8.23 -21.27 -21.30
N ASN A 83 8.54 -22.43 -20.70
CA ASN A 83 7.76 -23.67 -20.78
C ASN A 83 7.29 -24.20 -19.42
N SER A 84 7.36 -23.40 -18.36
CA SER A 84 6.97 -23.77 -17.00
C SER A 84 5.57 -23.26 -16.69
N GLU A 85 4.77 -24.07 -15.98
CA GLU A 85 3.44 -23.67 -15.46
C GLU A 85 3.55 -22.53 -14.42
N PHE A 86 4.76 -22.30 -13.88
CA PHE A 86 5.06 -21.25 -12.92
C PHE A 86 6.23 -20.37 -13.39
N VAL A 87 6.07 -19.06 -13.27
CA VAL A 87 7.09 -18.06 -13.61
C VAL A 87 7.82 -17.64 -12.32
N LEU A 88 9.04 -18.11 -12.13
CA LEU A 88 9.91 -17.66 -11.02
C LEU A 88 10.46 -16.26 -11.33
N THR A 89 10.25 -15.29 -10.44
CA THR A 89 10.80 -13.93 -10.58
C THR A 89 11.88 -13.64 -9.54
N MET A 90 12.73 -12.66 -9.82
CA MET A 90 13.85 -12.28 -8.98
C MET A 90 13.90 -10.77 -8.77
N SER A 91 14.18 -10.35 -7.54
CA SER A 91 14.45 -8.96 -7.21
C SER A 91 15.83 -8.77 -6.60
N MET A 92 16.42 -7.59 -6.79
CA MET A 92 17.71 -7.26 -6.21
C MET A 92 17.72 -5.87 -5.57
N GLY A 93 18.34 -5.77 -4.40
CA GLY A 93 18.71 -4.51 -3.79
C GLY A 93 20.22 -4.36 -3.76
N VAL A 94 20.74 -3.28 -4.37
CA VAL A 94 22.18 -3.07 -4.47
C VAL A 94 22.56 -1.69 -3.93
N ALA A 95 23.62 -1.60 -3.15
CA ALA A 95 24.18 -0.33 -2.73
C ALA A 95 25.69 -0.31 -2.89
N TYR A 96 26.22 0.88 -3.12
CA TYR A 96 27.64 1.13 -3.32
C TYR A 96 28.03 2.49 -2.76
N GLY A 97 29.31 2.75 -2.55
CA GLY A 97 29.79 4.07 -2.16
C GLY A 97 31.01 4.02 -1.26
N HIS A 98 31.21 5.12 -0.51
CA HIS A 98 32.32 5.31 0.42
C HIS A 98 31.94 5.20 1.90
N SER A 99 30.65 4.98 2.19
CA SER A 99 30.14 4.76 3.54
C SER A 99 30.67 3.48 4.18
N SER A 100 30.39 3.27 5.47
CA SER A 100 30.72 2.01 6.15
C SER A 100 30.01 0.82 5.50
N MET A 101 30.60 -0.38 5.62
CA MET A 101 29.98 -1.62 5.11
C MET A 101 28.59 -1.87 5.71
N GLU A 102 28.41 -1.51 6.98
CA GLU A 102 27.12 -1.55 7.67
C GLU A 102 26.09 -0.68 6.94
N LYS A 103 26.43 0.58 6.64
CA LYS A 103 25.51 1.49 5.96
C LYS A 103 25.22 1.06 4.52
N ILE A 104 26.23 0.58 3.80
CA ILE A 104 26.05 0.03 2.45
C ILE A 104 25.12 -1.19 2.51
N GLY A 105 25.31 -2.10 3.46
CA GLY A 105 24.44 -3.25 3.65
C GLY A 105 22.99 -2.88 3.98
N GLU A 106 22.79 -1.91 4.88
CA GLU A 106 21.47 -1.38 5.23
C GLU A 106 20.77 -0.76 4.00
N VAL A 107 21.48 0.04 3.20
CA VAL A 107 20.94 0.65 1.99
C VAL A 107 20.63 -0.42 0.93
N ALA A 108 21.46 -1.47 0.80
CA ALA A 108 21.19 -2.58 -0.10
C ALA A 108 19.92 -3.35 0.30
N GLN A 109 19.70 -3.58 1.60
CA GLN A 109 18.48 -4.17 2.12
C GLN A 109 17.26 -3.27 1.86
N ASN A 110 17.36 -1.97 2.16
CA ASN A 110 16.29 -1.01 1.88
C ASN A 110 15.95 -0.95 0.38
N ASN A 111 16.94 -1.05 -0.50
CA ASN A 111 16.74 -1.13 -1.93
C ASN A 111 16.02 -2.42 -2.34
N LEU A 112 16.36 -3.57 -1.72
CA LEU A 112 15.65 -4.82 -2.00
C LEU A 112 14.19 -4.72 -1.55
N ASP A 113 13.95 -4.17 -0.37
CA ASP A 113 12.60 -3.94 0.15
C ASP A 113 11.81 -3.01 -0.78
N MET A 114 12.46 -2.00 -1.37
CA MET A 114 11.86 -1.13 -2.38
C MET A 114 11.55 -1.86 -3.68
N ALA A 115 12.43 -2.75 -4.14
CA ALA A 115 12.22 -3.58 -5.33
C ALA A 115 11.00 -4.50 -5.15
N LEU A 116 10.94 -5.18 -4.01
CA LEU A 116 9.81 -6.01 -3.61
C LEU A 116 8.55 -5.15 -3.46
N ALA A 117 8.60 -4.03 -2.75
CA ALA A 117 7.43 -3.17 -2.60
C ALA A 117 6.87 -2.75 -3.96
N ARG A 118 7.72 -2.51 -4.97
CA ARG A 118 7.30 -2.11 -6.32
C ARG A 118 6.72 -3.22 -7.19
N GLY A 119 6.49 -4.42 -6.65
CA GLY A 119 5.92 -5.56 -7.37
C GLY A 119 6.94 -6.63 -7.74
N GLY A 120 8.17 -6.56 -7.22
CA GLY A 120 9.21 -7.55 -7.52
C GLY A 120 9.76 -7.44 -8.94
N ASP A 121 10.42 -8.50 -9.43
CA ASP A 121 10.95 -8.61 -10.80
C ASP A 121 11.80 -7.40 -11.27
N GLN A 122 12.57 -6.83 -10.33
CA GLN A 122 13.36 -5.62 -10.59
C GLN A 122 14.58 -5.49 -9.69
N VAL A 123 15.53 -4.67 -10.14
CA VAL A 123 16.69 -4.24 -9.36
C VAL A 123 16.55 -2.78 -8.97
N VAL A 124 16.75 -2.49 -7.69
CA VAL A 124 16.91 -1.13 -7.18
C VAL A 124 18.34 -0.95 -6.73
N LEU A 125 18.97 0.12 -7.17
CA LEU A 125 20.32 0.48 -6.74
C LEU A 125 20.47 1.95 -6.40
N LYS A 126 21.25 2.25 -5.36
CA LYS A 126 21.50 3.61 -4.88
C LYS A 126 22.91 3.71 -4.31
N ASP A 127 23.56 4.85 -4.50
CA ASP A 127 24.73 5.19 -3.69
C ASP A 127 24.33 5.27 -2.21
N ALA A 128 25.18 4.80 -1.29
CA ALA A 128 24.96 4.84 0.14
C ALA A 128 25.04 6.26 0.74
N ASP A 129 25.26 7.28 -0.09
CA ASP A 129 25.01 8.69 0.23
C ASP A 129 23.50 8.96 0.43
N SER A 130 23.16 9.72 1.47
CA SER A 130 21.79 10.07 1.82
C SER A 130 21.09 10.85 0.69
N GLN A 131 21.81 11.68 -0.07
CA GLN A 131 21.27 12.52 -1.13
C GLN A 131 21.10 11.81 -2.49
N ALA A 132 21.61 10.59 -2.64
CA ALA A 132 21.53 9.89 -3.91
C ALA A 132 20.11 9.41 -4.23
N LYS A 133 19.70 9.48 -5.50
CA LYS A 133 18.41 8.96 -5.95
C LYS A 133 18.52 7.50 -6.38
N PRO A 134 17.52 6.66 -6.09
CA PRO A 134 17.52 5.27 -6.53
C PRO A 134 17.38 5.18 -8.05
N GLN A 135 18.05 4.18 -8.63
CA GLN A 135 17.95 3.77 -10.03
C GLN A 135 17.27 2.40 -10.11
N PHE A 136 16.46 2.20 -11.15
CA PHE A 136 15.61 1.02 -11.31
C PHE A 136 15.94 0.31 -12.63
N PHE A 137 16.04 -1.02 -12.59
CA PHE A 137 16.22 -1.88 -13.77
C PHE A 137 15.18 -3.01 -13.71
N GLY A 138 14.55 -3.37 -14.84
CA GLY A 138 13.46 -4.36 -14.89
C GLY A 138 12.05 -3.74 -14.80
N GLY A 139 11.05 -4.53 -14.37
CA GLY A 139 9.68 -4.04 -14.11
C GLY A 139 8.71 -4.03 -15.31
N GLN A 140 8.90 -4.90 -16.31
CA GLN A 140 7.95 -5.05 -17.43
C GLN A 140 6.74 -5.93 -17.11
N THR A 141 6.71 -6.55 -15.94
CA THR A 141 5.67 -7.46 -15.49
C THR A 141 5.32 -7.14 -14.04
N GLU A 142 4.03 -7.07 -13.69
CA GLU A 142 3.61 -7.09 -12.28
C GLU A 142 4.01 -8.46 -11.71
N GLY A 143 5.10 -8.52 -10.95
CA GLY A 143 5.42 -9.72 -10.20
C GLY A 143 4.31 -9.99 -9.19
N THR A 144 3.76 -11.19 -9.21
CA THR A 144 2.81 -11.63 -8.20
C THR A 144 3.57 -11.93 -6.92
N ILE A 145 3.80 -10.92 -6.09
CA ILE A 145 4.17 -11.12 -4.69
C ILE A 145 2.97 -11.79 -4.05
N ARG A 146 3.12 -13.05 -3.66
CA ARG A 146 2.05 -13.78 -2.97
C ARG A 146 2.51 -14.22 -1.59
N ARG A 147 1.56 -14.12 -0.67
CA ARG A 147 1.72 -14.19 0.78
C ARG A 147 1.63 -15.64 1.26
N THR A 148 2.48 -16.03 2.19
CA THR A 148 2.41 -17.36 2.83
C THR A 148 1.76 -17.27 4.22
N ARG A 149 0.89 -18.23 4.53
CA ARG A 149 0.23 -18.37 5.85
C ARG A 149 1.24 -18.55 7.00
N THR A 150 2.42 -19.09 6.69
CA THR A 150 3.55 -19.25 7.62
C THR A 150 4.08 -17.89 8.09
N ARG A 151 4.20 -16.91 7.19
CA ARG A 151 4.65 -15.55 7.54
C ARG A 151 3.71 -14.86 8.50
N SER A 152 2.41 -14.86 8.22
CA SER A 152 1.40 -14.28 9.12
C SER A 152 1.42 -14.90 10.52
N ARG A 153 1.66 -16.22 10.61
CA ARG A 153 1.81 -16.92 11.90
C ARG A 153 3.08 -16.47 12.65
N ALA A 154 4.19 -16.30 11.94
CA ALA A 154 5.43 -15.78 12.51
C ALA A 154 5.25 -14.34 13.02
N MET A 155 4.55 -13.49 12.26
CA MET A 155 4.22 -12.12 12.65
C MET A 155 3.29 -12.08 13.86
N SER A 156 2.27 -12.94 13.92
CA SER A 156 1.40 -13.08 15.09
C SER A 156 2.17 -13.49 16.35
N THR A 157 3.16 -14.37 16.20
CA THR A 157 4.04 -14.80 17.31
C THR A 157 4.94 -13.66 17.78
N SER A 158 5.51 -12.90 16.84
CA SER A 158 6.38 -11.74 17.13
C SER A 158 5.61 -10.61 17.80
N LEU A 159 4.41 -10.27 17.29
CA LEU A 159 3.50 -9.31 17.91
C LEU A 159 3.18 -9.70 19.35
N LYS A 160 2.87 -10.98 19.59
CA LYS A 160 2.58 -11.47 20.94
C LYS A 160 3.77 -11.31 21.89
N LYS A 161 5.00 -11.54 21.40
CA LYS A 161 6.22 -11.34 22.18
C LYS A 161 6.39 -9.87 22.57
N ILE A 162 6.29 -8.95 21.61
CA ILE A 162 6.42 -7.51 21.87
C ILE A 162 5.32 -7.04 22.81
N PHE A 163 4.08 -7.49 22.61
CA PHE A 163 2.99 -7.18 23.53
C PHE A 163 3.27 -7.71 24.93
N SER A 164 3.90 -8.89 25.10
CA SER A 164 4.23 -9.41 26.42
C SER A 164 5.24 -8.54 27.18
N GLU A 165 6.15 -7.89 26.45
CA GLU A 165 7.24 -7.05 26.97
C GLU A 165 6.82 -5.59 27.26
N ASN A 166 5.65 -5.16 26.77
CA ASN A 166 5.15 -3.79 26.94
C ASN A 166 3.77 -3.81 27.64
N LYS A 167 3.46 -2.82 28.48
CA LYS A 167 2.19 -2.79 29.24
C LYS A 167 1.09 -2.03 28.50
N LYS A 168 1.48 -0.95 27.82
CA LYS A 168 0.58 0.01 27.16
C LYS A 168 0.78 -0.06 25.65
N ILE A 169 -0.31 -0.34 24.94
CA ILE A 169 -0.33 -0.39 23.48
C ILE A 169 -1.09 0.84 22.98
N PHE A 170 -0.39 1.70 22.26
CA PHE A 170 -0.99 2.82 21.55
C PHE A 170 -1.15 2.45 20.09
N ILE A 171 -2.25 2.85 19.48
CA ILE A 171 -2.58 2.50 18.10
C ILE A 171 -2.93 3.78 17.37
N MET A 172 -2.34 3.98 16.21
CA MET A 172 -2.52 5.19 15.43
C MET A 172 -2.68 4.82 13.95
N GLY A 173 -3.63 5.46 13.28
CA GLY A 173 -3.77 5.42 11.82
C GLY A 173 -3.15 6.65 11.14
N HIS A 174 -3.34 6.77 9.83
CA HIS A 174 -2.98 8.00 9.13
C HIS A 174 -3.96 9.14 9.44
N ARG A 175 -3.53 10.37 9.14
CA ARG A 175 -4.33 11.60 9.09
C ARG A 175 -5.49 11.45 8.10
N TYR A 176 -6.67 11.95 8.46
CA TYR A 176 -7.92 11.65 7.75
C TYR A 176 -8.15 10.14 7.59
N PRO A 177 -8.19 9.38 8.70
CA PRO A 177 -8.27 7.93 8.67
C PRO A 177 -9.54 7.50 7.94
N ASP A 178 -9.47 6.45 7.15
CA ASP A 178 -10.66 5.85 6.54
C ASP A 178 -11.17 4.64 7.36
N MET A 179 -12.06 3.83 6.78
CA MET A 179 -12.57 2.64 7.47
C MET A 179 -11.51 1.55 7.65
N ASP A 180 -10.47 1.49 6.82
CA ASP A 180 -9.42 0.49 6.96
C ASP A 180 -8.47 0.86 8.11
N ALA A 181 -8.06 2.12 8.21
CA ALA A 181 -7.33 2.64 9.35
C ALA A 181 -8.10 2.46 10.67
N ILE A 182 -9.40 2.81 10.71
CA ILE A 182 -10.23 2.64 11.92
C ILE A 182 -10.46 1.15 12.22
N GLY A 183 -10.80 0.35 11.22
CA GLY A 183 -11.09 -1.07 11.36
C GLY A 183 -9.89 -1.85 11.88
N SER A 184 -8.72 -1.65 11.25
CA SER A 184 -7.46 -2.24 11.67
C SER A 184 -7.04 -1.77 13.07
N ALA A 185 -7.23 -0.50 13.41
CA ALA A 185 -6.91 0.02 14.75
C ALA A 185 -7.70 -0.68 15.86
N PHE A 186 -9.02 -0.77 15.73
CA PHE A 186 -9.84 -1.49 16.72
C PHE A 186 -9.62 -3.00 16.67
N GLY A 187 -9.21 -3.56 15.53
CA GLY A 187 -8.75 -4.94 15.46
C GLY A 187 -7.47 -5.20 16.26
N VAL A 188 -6.49 -4.28 16.19
CA VAL A 188 -5.29 -4.34 17.04
C VAL A 188 -5.65 -4.13 18.51
N ALA A 189 -6.65 -3.30 18.83
CA ALA A 189 -7.15 -3.16 20.19
C ALA A 189 -7.73 -4.49 20.73
N ALA A 190 -8.41 -5.27 19.89
CA ALA A 190 -8.85 -6.61 20.25
C ALA A 190 -7.65 -7.57 20.50
N LEU A 191 -6.57 -7.46 19.71
CA LEU A 191 -5.32 -8.21 19.96
C LEU A 191 -4.65 -7.79 21.28
N ALA A 192 -4.65 -6.50 21.62
CA ALA A 192 -4.14 -6.02 22.90
C ALA A 192 -4.96 -6.60 24.07
N GLN A 193 -6.30 -6.61 23.94
CA GLN A 193 -7.19 -7.22 24.91
C GLN A 193 -6.96 -8.73 25.06
N PHE A 194 -6.74 -9.46 23.95
CA PHE A 194 -6.38 -10.87 23.98
C PHE A 194 -5.12 -11.14 24.80
N ASN A 195 -4.20 -10.19 24.84
CA ASN A 195 -2.95 -10.26 25.58
C ASN A 195 -2.97 -9.51 26.92
N GLN A 196 -4.16 -9.09 27.37
CA GLN A 196 -4.41 -8.42 28.66
C GLN A 196 -3.57 -7.14 28.83
N LYS A 197 -3.49 -6.33 27.75
CA LYS A 197 -2.75 -5.08 27.74
C LYS A 197 -3.67 -3.87 27.79
N GLU A 198 -3.16 -2.78 28.36
CA GLU A 198 -3.81 -1.48 28.29
C GLU A 198 -3.70 -0.98 26.84
N CYS A 199 -4.78 -0.40 26.33
CA CYS A 199 -4.89 -0.08 24.92
C CYS A 199 -5.52 1.30 24.73
N TYR A 200 -4.92 2.10 23.84
CA TYR A 200 -5.39 3.43 23.51
C TYR A 200 -5.34 3.62 22.00
N VAL A 201 -6.46 3.99 21.38
CA VAL A 201 -6.58 4.28 19.95
C VAL A 201 -6.57 5.79 19.78
N ILE A 202 -5.55 6.31 19.10
CA ILE A 202 -5.34 7.74 18.91
C ILE A 202 -6.17 8.22 17.71
N ILE A 203 -7.13 9.11 17.98
CA ILE A 203 -8.01 9.72 16.98
C ILE A 203 -8.14 11.22 17.28
N GLU A 204 -7.96 12.07 16.28
CA GLU A 204 -8.19 13.50 16.38
C GLU A 204 -9.52 13.86 15.71
N GLN A 205 -10.44 14.48 16.46
CA GLN A 205 -11.81 14.70 16.01
C GLN A 205 -11.95 15.79 14.95
N ASP A 206 -10.95 16.65 14.80
CA ASP A 206 -10.83 17.62 13.71
C ASP A 206 -10.20 17.03 12.43
N GLU A 207 -9.70 15.78 12.49
CA GLU A 207 -9.10 15.09 11.35
C GLU A 207 -9.96 13.93 10.83
N VAL A 208 -11.28 13.98 11.00
CA VAL A 208 -12.21 12.94 10.53
C VAL A 208 -13.04 13.43 9.35
N THR A 209 -13.37 12.51 8.45
CA THR A 209 -14.32 12.71 7.35
C THR A 209 -15.75 12.38 7.79
N GLU A 210 -16.76 12.76 7.00
CA GLU A 210 -18.17 12.45 7.29
C GLU A 210 -18.43 10.95 7.49
N ASP A 211 -17.85 10.10 6.63
CA ASP A 211 -18.00 8.65 6.69
C ASP A 211 -17.40 8.10 8.01
N THR A 212 -16.28 8.67 8.44
CA THR A 212 -15.61 8.26 9.68
C THR A 212 -16.25 8.83 10.93
N GLU A 213 -16.83 10.03 10.88
CA GLU A 213 -17.62 10.61 11.98
C GLU A 213 -18.86 9.76 12.28
N ARG A 214 -19.50 9.22 11.23
CA ARG A 214 -20.58 8.24 11.38
C ARG A 214 -20.10 6.98 12.10
N CYS A 215 -18.92 6.48 11.74
CA CYS A 215 -18.31 5.34 12.43
C CYS A 215 -18.01 5.64 13.90
N LEU A 216 -17.45 6.80 14.21
CA LEU A 216 -17.19 7.23 15.60
C LEU A 216 -18.48 7.37 16.40
N THR A 217 -19.55 7.85 15.77
CA THR A 217 -20.88 7.90 16.39
C THR A 217 -21.39 6.52 16.77
N GLU A 218 -21.22 5.51 15.91
CA GLU A 218 -21.55 4.12 16.26
C GLU A 218 -20.63 3.57 17.35
N ILE A 219 -19.32 3.84 17.31
CA ILE A 219 -18.37 3.44 18.36
C ILE A 219 -18.79 4.02 19.72
N ASN A 220 -19.22 5.28 19.77
CA ASN A 220 -19.65 5.95 20.99
C ASN A 220 -20.90 5.33 21.65
N LYS A 221 -21.68 4.53 20.90
CA LYS A 221 -22.79 3.73 21.46
C LYS A 221 -22.31 2.49 22.23
N HIS A 222 -21.01 2.18 22.15
CA HIS A 222 -20.33 1.07 22.82
C HIS A 222 -19.32 1.61 23.85
N PRO A 223 -19.73 1.92 25.10
CA PRO A 223 -18.86 2.57 26.09
C PRO A 223 -17.55 1.83 26.36
N GLU A 224 -17.55 0.50 26.28
CA GLU A 224 -16.38 -0.35 26.46
C GLU A 224 -15.33 -0.21 25.34
N ILE A 225 -15.75 0.23 24.16
CA ILE A 225 -14.90 0.49 22.99
C ILE A 225 -14.55 1.98 22.95
N ALA A 226 -15.53 2.86 23.15
CA ALA A 226 -15.38 4.31 23.14
C ALA A 226 -14.31 4.80 24.14
N LYS A 227 -14.21 4.17 25.32
CA LYS A 227 -13.20 4.52 26.33
C LYS A 227 -11.74 4.33 25.88
N LEU A 228 -11.52 3.58 24.79
CA LEU A 228 -10.19 3.36 24.21
C LEU A 228 -9.73 4.57 23.39
N ILE A 229 -10.64 5.46 22.97
CA ILE A 229 -10.33 6.60 22.11
C ILE A 229 -9.65 7.71 22.92
N PHE A 230 -8.48 8.12 22.44
CA PHE A 230 -7.64 9.18 23.02
C PHE A 230 -7.32 10.19 21.91
N SER A 231 -7.29 11.49 22.23
CA SER A 231 -6.58 12.45 21.39
C SER A 231 -5.07 12.27 21.57
N GLY A 232 -4.27 12.75 20.62
CA GLY A 232 -2.81 12.74 20.71
C GLY A 232 -2.32 13.46 21.96
N LYS A 233 -2.92 14.61 22.30
CA LYS A 233 -2.62 15.33 23.54
C LYS A 233 -2.87 14.49 24.80
N LYS A 234 -3.99 13.77 24.85
CA LYS A 234 -4.30 12.88 25.97
C LYS A 234 -3.38 11.66 25.99
N ALA A 235 -2.99 11.15 24.83
CA ALA A 235 -2.05 10.05 24.72
C ALA A 235 -0.69 10.41 25.33
N LEU A 236 -0.17 11.61 25.06
CA LEU A 236 1.10 12.12 25.62
C LEU A 236 1.14 12.06 27.16
N GLU A 237 0.02 12.25 27.85
CA GLU A 237 -0.06 12.16 29.32
C GLU A 237 0.10 10.72 29.86
N TYR A 238 -0.09 9.71 29.00
CA TYR A 238 -0.10 8.29 29.38
C TYR A 238 1.14 7.52 28.88
N ILE A 239 1.94 8.11 27.99
CA ILE A 239 3.15 7.50 27.44
C ILE A 239 4.22 7.39 28.53
N ASP A 240 4.88 6.24 28.57
CA ASP A 240 6.02 5.92 29.43
C ASP A 240 6.94 4.89 28.76
N ASP A 241 8.02 4.49 29.43
CA ASP A 241 9.00 3.53 28.92
C ASP A 241 8.41 2.15 28.56
N ASP A 242 7.24 1.78 29.10
CA ASP A 242 6.54 0.51 28.85
C ASP A 242 5.52 0.62 27.69
N SER A 243 5.54 1.74 26.96
CA SER A 243 4.61 2.06 25.88
C SER A 243 5.17 1.69 24.50
N VAL A 244 4.31 1.13 23.63
CA VAL A 244 4.63 0.84 22.23
C VAL A 244 3.54 1.40 21.33
N LEU A 245 3.94 2.01 20.21
CA LEU A 245 3.04 2.48 19.16
C LEU A 245 2.88 1.40 18.09
N VAL A 246 1.64 1.11 17.71
CA VAL A 246 1.30 0.31 16.53
C VAL A 246 0.70 1.24 15.48
N MET A 247 1.45 1.49 14.42
CA MET A 247 1.00 2.18 13.23
C MET A 247 0.20 1.20 12.37
N VAL A 248 -1.04 1.56 12.03
CA VAL A 248 -1.92 0.74 11.19
C VAL A 248 -2.33 1.49 9.94
N ASP A 249 -2.24 0.82 8.80
CA ASP A 249 -2.62 1.36 7.48
C ASP A 249 -1.77 2.55 6.98
N TYR A 250 -0.57 2.72 7.57
CA TYR A 250 0.42 3.65 7.05
C TYR A 250 1.82 3.33 7.56
N ASN A 251 2.81 3.78 6.79
CA ASN A 251 4.23 3.59 7.12
C ASN A 251 5.08 4.86 6.97
N ARG A 252 4.45 6.03 6.80
CA ARG A 252 5.14 7.32 6.67
C ARG A 252 4.82 8.21 7.89
N PRO A 253 5.79 8.52 8.76
CA PRO A 253 5.59 9.39 9.92
C PRO A 253 4.89 10.72 9.63
N SER A 254 5.14 11.34 8.48
CA SER A 254 4.48 12.59 8.07
C SER A 254 2.96 12.48 7.91
N LEU A 255 2.44 11.26 7.76
CA LEU A 255 1.01 10.97 7.65
C LEU A 255 0.39 10.61 9.00
N SER A 256 1.11 10.64 10.12
CA SER A 256 0.54 10.39 11.45
C SER A 256 -0.59 11.38 11.77
N ILE A 257 -1.74 10.89 12.24
CA ILE A 257 -2.86 11.74 12.69
C ILE A 257 -2.48 12.68 13.84
N SER A 258 -1.50 12.28 14.65
CA SER A 258 -0.89 13.14 15.66
C SER A 258 0.62 13.00 15.63
N LYS A 259 1.28 13.94 14.96
CA LYS A 259 2.74 13.97 14.82
C LYS A 259 3.45 14.08 16.16
N GLU A 260 2.95 14.94 17.05
CA GLU A 260 3.49 15.15 18.39
C GLU A 260 3.44 13.86 19.22
N ALA A 261 2.34 13.10 19.15
CA ALA A 261 2.24 11.81 19.82
C ALA A 261 3.19 10.78 19.20
N PHE A 262 3.30 10.72 17.87
CA PHE A 262 4.23 9.82 17.17
C PHE A 262 5.68 10.03 17.63
N GLU A 263 6.14 11.28 17.69
CA GLU A 263 7.51 11.64 18.07
C GLU A 263 7.87 11.28 19.53
N ALA A 264 6.87 11.03 20.38
CA ALA A 264 7.08 10.62 21.77
C ALA A 264 7.32 9.11 21.97
N PHE A 265 7.23 8.29 20.92
CA PHE A 265 7.44 6.83 21.01
C PHE A 265 8.80 6.39 20.49
N ASP A 266 9.58 5.71 21.34
CA ASP A 266 10.82 5.03 20.92
C ASP A 266 10.54 3.64 20.32
N LYS A 267 9.43 3.01 20.70
CA LYS A 267 9.06 1.64 20.33
C LYS A 267 7.92 1.67 19.32
N ILE A 268 8.22 1.31 18.08
CA ILE A 268 7.27 1.37 16.97
C ILE A 268 7.06 -0.01 16.35
N MET A 269 5.81 -0.33 16.03
CA MET A 269 5.40 -1.48 15.22
C MET A 269 4.57 -0.97 14.05
N ILE A 270 4.68 -1.62 12.89
CA ILE A 270 3.98 -1.22 11.67
C ILE A 270 3.18 -2.41 11.13
N ILE A 271 1.89 -2.20 10.85
CA ILE A 271 1.01 -3.14 10.15
C ILE A 271 0.37 -2.38 9.00
N ASP A 272 0.81 -2.65 7.77
CA ASP A 272 0.42 -1.85 6.61
C ASP A 272 0.37 -2.73 5.35
N HIS A 273 -0.39 -2.30 4.36
CA HIS A 273 -0.46 -2.92 3.04
C HIS A 273 0.00 -1.97 1.92
N HIS A 274 0.46 -0.77 2.28
CA HIS A 274 1.07 0.13 1.33
C HIS A 274 2.54 -0.22 1.08
N ARG A 275 3.02 0.18 -0.09
CA ARG A 275 4.44 0.09 -0.44
C ARG A 275 5.24 1.05 0.46
N ARG A 276 6.38 0.58 0.98
CA ARG A 276 7.32 1.43 1.72
C ARG A 276 7.82 2.57 0.83
N GLY A 277 7.73 3.80 1.33
CA GLY A 277 8.25 5.00 0.67
C GLY A 277 9.71 5.32 1.04
N GLU A 278 10.19 6.50 0.66
CA GLU A 278 11.47 7.03 1.14
C GLU A 278 11.43 7.32 2.66
N GLU A 279 10.27 7.80 3.13
CA GLU A 279 10.01 8.05 4.54
C GLU A 279 9.50 6.78 5.23
N PHE A 280 10.09 6.42 6.37
CA PHE A 280 9.75 5.23 7.15
C PHE A 280 10.26 5.39 8.60
N PRO A 281 9.59 4.85 9.64
CA PRO A 281 10.11 4.89 10.99
C PRO A 281 11.48 4.21 11.11
N ASP A 282 12.37 4.81 11.89
CA ASP A 282 13.68 4.23 12.16
C ASP A 282 13.54 3.05 13.14
N HIS A 283 14.21 1.93 12.83
CA HIS A 283 14.33 0.75 13.70
C HIS A 283 13.03 0.22 14.36
N PRO A 284 11.93 -0.03 13.62
CA PRO A 284 10.71 -0.58 14.20
C PRO A 284 10.93 -1.98 14.79
N LEU A 285 10.33 -2.24 15.95
CA LEU A 285 10.35 -3.55 16.62
C LEU A 285 9.68 -4.65 15.80
N LEU A 286 8.69 -4.28 14.98
CA LEU A 286 8.02 -5.16 14.03
C LEU A 286 7.65 -4.38 12.78
N THR A 287 7.98 -4.95 11.62
CA THR A 287 7.50 -4.47 10.32
C THR A 287 6.67 -5.57 9.67
N TYR A 288 5.36 -5.39 9.64
CA TYR A 288 4.44 -6.26 8.93
C TYR A 288 3.76 -5.51 7.78
N VAL A 289 4.52 -5.37 6.68
CA VAL A 289 4.09 -4.65 5.48
C VAL A 289 3.88 -5.65 4.34
N GLU A 290 2.66 -5.76 3.84
CA GLU A 290 2.27 -6.74 2.80
C GLU A 290 1.53 -6.04 1.63
N PRO A 291 2.26 -5.53 0.62
CA PRO A 291 1.67 -4.81 -0.52
C PRO A 291 0.67 -5.59 -1.37
N ALA A 292 0.66 -6.91 -1.24
CA ALA A 292 -0.26 -7.79 -1.94
C ALA A 292 -1.57 -8.05 -1.16
N SER A 293 -1.67 -7.61 0.09
CA SER A 293 -2.89 -7.74 0.89
C SER A 293 -3.90 -6.66 0.50
N SER A 294 -5.19 -6.98 0.64
CA SER A 294 -6.22 -6.04 0.23
C SER A 294 -6.22 -4.76 1.06
N SER A 295 -5.93 -4.89 2.36
CA SER A 295 -6.06 -3.82 3.35
C SER A 295 -5.36 -4.20 4.66
N ALA A 296 -5.04 -3.22 5.51
CA ALA A 296 -4.53 -3.47 6.86
C ALA A 296 -5.56 -4.23 7.72
N SER A 297 -6.86 -4.04 7.52
CA SER A 297 -7.90 -4.84 8.19
C SER A 297 -7.83 -6.33 7.85
N GLU A 298 -7.47 -6.71 6.61
CA GLU A 298 -7.22 -8.10 6.24
C GLU A 298 -6.04 -8.68 7.04
N LEU A 299 -4.94 -7.93 7.14
CA LEU A 299 -3.75 -8.34 7.89
C LEU A 299 -4.06 -8.53 9.38
N VAL A 300 -4.75 -7.58 9.98
CA VAL A 300 -5.15 -7.64 11.40
C VAL A 300 -6.15 -8.77 11.65
N ALA A 301 -7.13 -8.98 10.77
CA ALA A 301 -8.07 -10.10 10.88
C ALA A 301 -7.35 -11.46 10.89
N GLU A 302 -6.27 -11.60 10.12
CA GLU A 302 -5.46 -12.81 10.14
C GLU A 302 -4.66 -12.99 11.42
N LEU A 303 -4.06 -11.92 11.94
CA LEU A 303 -3.38 -11.94 13.24
C LEU A 303 -4.36 -12.35 14.36
N ILE A 304 -5.59 -11.81 14.32
CA ILE A 304 -6.70 -12.20 15.21
C ILE A 304 -7.01 -13.68 15.06
N GLN A 305 -7.11 -14.20 13.84
CA GLN A 305 -7.39 -15.62 13.59
C GLN A 305 -6.36 -16.54 14.28
N PHE A 306 -5.07 -16.20 14.23
CA PHE A 306 -4.02 -17.00 14.88
C PHE A 306 -4.02 -16.94 16.41
N GLN A 307 -4.52 -15.87 17.01
CA GLN A 307 -4.56 -15.71 18.48
C GLN A 307 -5.91 -16.10 19.09
N SER A 308 -6.96 -16.14 18.28
CA SER A 308 -8.31 -16.46 18.70
C SER A 308 -8.43 -17.89 19.20
N ASN A 309 -9.29 -18.08 20.19
CA ASN A 309 -9.64 -19.40 20.74
C ASN A 309 -11.02 -19.33 21.41
N LYS A 310 -11.42 -20.38 22.13
CA LYS A 310 -12.73 -20.44 22.79
C LYS A 310 -13.01 -19.25 23.73
N ARG A 311 -11.98 -18.66 24.34
CA ARG A 311 -12.09 -17.55 25.31
C ARG A 311 -11.72 -16.19 24.71
N LYS A 312 -10.92 -16.18 23.64
CA LYS A 312 -10.45 -14.96 22.96
C LYS A 312 -11.13 -14.87 21.60
N LYS A 313 -12.20 -14.09 21.53
CA LYS A 313 -12.97 -13.88 20.30
C LYS A 313 -13.06 -12.39 20.01
N VAL A 314 -12.93 -12.04 18.74
CA VAL A 314 -13.14 -10.65 18.31
C VAL A 314 -14.60 -10.26 18.61
N PRO A 315 -14.85 -9.11 19.24
CA PRO A 315 -16.21 -8.59 19.41
C PRO A 315 -16.92 -8.42 18.06
N LYS A 316 -18.21 -8.71 18.00
CA LYS A 316 -19.01 -8.64 16.76
C LYS A 316 -18.92 -7.27 16.08
N PHE A 317 -18.96 -6.20 16.88
CA PHE A 317 -18.84 -4.84 16.40
C PHE A 317 -17.47 -4.58 15.74
N ILE A 318 -16.37 -4.97 16.40
CA ILE A 318 -15.01 -4.87 15.84
C ILE A 318 -14.84 -5.73 14.58
N ALA A 319 -15.46 -6.92 14.54
CA ALA A 319 -15.47 -7.74 13.32
C ALA A 319 -16.21 -7.04 12.17
N GLY A 320 -17.25 -6.26 12.47
CA GLY A 320 -17.92 -5.37 11.51
C GLY A 320 -17.00 -4.25 11.02
N LEU A 321 -16.27 -3.58 11.91
CA LEU A 321 -15.32 -2.53 11.54
C LEU A 321 -14.20 -3.03 10.62
N LEU A 322 -13.57 -4.17 10.96
CA LEU A 322 -12.57 -4.80 10.11
C LEU A 322 -13.13 -5.18 8.74
N LEU A 323 -14.39 -5.64 8.68
CA LEU A 323 -15.03 -5.98 7.42
C LEU A 323 -15.32 -4.71 6.60
N SER A 324 -15.73 -3.60 7.24
CA SER A 324 -15.88 -2.30 6.56
C SER A 324 -14.57 -1.84 5.92
N GLY A 325 -13.44 -1.96 6.63
CA GLY A 325 -12.11 -1.65 6.08
C GLY A 325 -11.79 -2.43 4.83
N ILE A 326 -11.94 -3.76 4.87
CA ILE A 326 -11.76 -4.63 3.69
C ILE A 326 -12.68 -4.17 2.53
N TYR A 327 -13.95 -3.84 2.80
CA TYR A 327 -14.90 -3.41 1.77
C TYR A 327 -14.52 -2.08 1.10
N VAL A 328 -14.03 -1.09 1.87
CA VAL A 328 -13.60 0.19 1.32
C VAL A 328 -12.42 -0.03 0.38
N ASP A 329 -11.41 -0.72 0.87
CA ASP A 329 -10.11 -0.73 0.25
C ASP A 329 -10.03 -1.65 -0.98
N THR A 330 -10.91 -2.66 -1.00
CA THR A 330 -11.14 -3.53 -2.16
C THR A 330 -12.14 -2.95 -3.15
N LYS A 331 -12.78 -1.82 -2.86
CA LYS A 331 -13.97 -1.33 -3.60
C LYS A 331 -15.03 -2.44 -3.73
N SER A 332 -15.52 -2.98 -2.62
CA SER A 332 -16.48 -4.10 -2.59
C SER A 332 -15.98 -5.35 -3.34
N PHE A 333 -14.73 -5.75 -3.11
CA PHE A 333 -14.05 -6.90 -3.71
C PHE A 333 -13.73 -6.80 -5.21
N PHE A 334 -13.88 -5.63 -5.84
CA PHE A 334 -13.55 -5.44 -7.26
C PHE A 334 -12.05 -5.22 -7.51
N THR A 335 -11.28 -4.80 -6.51
CA THR A 335 -9.86 -4.47 -6.64
C THR A 335 -9.03 -5.10 -5.54
N ARG A 336 -7.74 -5.36 -5.82
CA ARG A 336 -6.74 -5.89 -4.86
C ARG A 336 -7.24 -7.06 -3.99
N THR A 337 -8.13 -7.88 -4.54
CA THR A 337 -8.82 -8.95 -3.81
C THR A 337 -8.21 -10.30 -4.15
N THR A 338 -7.90 -11.08 -3.14
CA THR A 338 -7.35 -12.43 -3.27
C THR A 338 -8.26 -13.47 -2.61
N ALA A 339 -7.95 -14.76 -2.79
CA ALA A 339 -8.64 -15.83 -2.05
C ALA A 339 -8.54 -15.63 -0.53
N GLN A 340 -7.42 -15.09 -0.05
CA GLN A 340 -7.21 -14.78 1.37
C GLN A 340 -8.16 -13.69 1.85
N THR A 341 -8.40 -12.67 1.03
CA THR A 341 -9.36 -11.59 1.32
C THR A 341 -10.75 -12.15 1.58
N PHE A 342 -11.23 -13.05 0.73
CA PHE A 342 -12.52 -13.73 0.94
C PHE A 342 -12.50 -14.66 2.16
N GLN A 343 -11.38 -15.33 2.43
CA GLN A 343 -11.24 -16.15 3.63
C GLN A 343 -11.34 -15.31 4.91
N MET A 344 -10.72 -14.13 4.95
CA MET A 344 -10.83 -13.20 6.08
C MET A 344 -12.23 -12.59 6.20
N ALA A 345 -12.86 -12.21 5.09
CA ALA A 345 -14.26 -11.77 5.11
C ALA A 345 -15.19 -12.86 5.68
N SER A 346 -15.02 -14.12 5.25
CA SER A 346 -15.75 -15.27 5.77
C SER A 346 -15.48 -15.49 7.27
N TYR A 347 -14.21 -15.38 7.68
CA TYR A 347 -13.82 -15.47 9.09
C TYR A 347 -14.51 -14.38 9.94
N LEU A 348 -14.47 -13.11 9.54
CA LEU A 348 -15.13 -12.01 10.24
C LEU A 348 -16.64 -12.20 10.29
N LYS A 349 -17.25 -12.65 9.18
CA LYS A 349 -18.68 -12.95 9.12
C LYS A 349 -19.07 -14.08 10.07
N SER A 350 -18.27 -15.14 10.15
CA SER A 350 -18.48 -16.25 11.10
C SER A 350 -18.36 -15.81 12.58
N HIS A 351 -17.69 -14.68 12.84
CA HIS A 351 -17.58 -14.06 14.16
C HIS A 351 -18.65 -12.99 14.42
N GLY A 352 -19.63 -12.87 13.52
CA GLY A 352 -20.82 -12.04 13.72
C GLY A 352 -20.69 -10.61 13.21
N ALA A 353 -19.78 -10.33 12.27
CA ALA A 353 -19.79 -9.07 11.54
C ALA A 353 -21.18 -8.81 10.92
N ASP A 354 -21.79 -7.69 11.28
CA ASP A 354 -23.12 -7.30 10.81
C ASP A 354 -23.03 -6.51 9.50
N LEU A 355 -23.58 -7.08 8.43
CA LEU A 355 -23.58 -6.43 7.12
C LEU A 355 -24.53 -5.23 7.07
N THR A 356 -25.50 -5.15 7.98
CA THR A 356 -26.37 -3.99 8.12
C THR A 356 -25.57 -2.78 8.61
N LEU A 357 -24.71 -3.00 9.62
CA LEU A 357 -23.77 -2.00 10.11
C LEU A 357 -22.76 -1.62 9.01
N VAL A 358 -22.11 -2.61 8.37
CA VAL A 358 -21.15 -2.32 7.28
C VAL A 358 -21.81 -1.46 6.20
N ARG A 359 -23.01 -1.84 5.72
CA ARG A 359 -23.74 -1.05 4.72
C ARG A 359 -24.08 0.36 5.20
N TYR A 360 -24.44 0.53 6.47
CA TYR A 360 -24.73 1.85 7.04
C TYR A 360 -23.47 2.73 7.17
N LEU A 361 -22.35 2.16 7.58
CA LEU A 361 -21.08 2.89 7.65
C LEU A 361 -20.62 3.35 6.26
N LEU A 362 -20.85 2.53 5.23
CA LEU A 362 -20.44 2.81 3.86
C LEU A 362 -21.49 3.56 3.01
N SER A 363 -22.64 3.93 3.57
CA SER A 363 -23.67 4.61 2.79
C SER A 363 -23.27 6.05 2.44
N SER A 364 -23.61 6.50 1.23
CA SER A 364 -23.43 7.90 0.85
C SER A 364 -24.60 8.77 1.31
N ASP A 365 -24.33 10.03 1.64
CA ASP A 365 -25.36 11.04 1.81
C ASP A 365 -26.12 11.26 0.48
N LEU A 366 -27.43 11.53 0.58
CA LEU A 366 -28.29 11.70 -0.59
C LEU A 366 -27.90 12.92 -1.42
N ASN A 367 -27.55 14.04 -0.78
CA ASN A 367 -27.17 15.25 -1.51
C ASN A 367 -25.84 15.04 -2.24
N SER A 368 -24.87 14.42 -1.58
CA SER A 368 -23.59 14.03 -2.20
C SER A 368 -23.81 13.10 -3.41
N TYR A 369 -24.73 12.14 -3.29
CA TYR A 369 -25.09 11.24 -4.39
C TYR A 369 -25.75 11.98 -5.56
N LEU A 370 -26.67 12.92 -5.29
CA LEU A 370 -27.34 13.71 -6.31
C LEU A 370 -26.36 14.63 -7.06
N GLN A 371 -25.45 15.29 -6.32
CA GLN A 371 -24.39 16.12 -6.89
C GLN A 371 -23.45 15.33 -7.80
N MET A 372 -23.00 14.16 -7.33
CA MET A 372 -22.18 13.26 -8.13
C MET A 372 -22.92 12.76 -9.38
N SER A 373 -24.20 12.40 -9.24
CA SER A 373 -25.05 11.97 -10.37
C SER A 373 -25.24 13.07 -11.41
N GLU A 374 -25.38 14.32 -10.98
CA GLU A 374 -25.47 15.49 -11.85
C GLU A 374 -24.20 15.70 -12.67
N LEU A 375 -23.02 15.57 -12.05
CA LEU A 375 -21.74 15.63 -12.77
C LEU A 375 -21.65 14.50 -13.80
N VAL A 376 -21.97 13.27 -13.42
CA VAL A 376 -21.96 12.11 -14.32
C VAL A 376 -22.91 12.31 -15.51
N ALA A 377 -24.09 12.88 -15.28
CA ALA A 377 -25.08 13.14 -16.33
C ALA A 377 -24.61 14.17 -17.38
N ARG A 378 -23.61 14.99 -17.05
CA ARG A 378 -23.00 15.99 -17.95
C ARG A 378 -21.73 15.47 -18.65
N SER A 379 -21.48 14.16 -18.60
CA SER A 379 -20.34 13.55 -19.26
C SER A 379 -20.51 13.51 -20.78
N GLU A 380 -19.41 13.75 -21.49
CA GLU A 380 -19.31 13.66 -22.94
C GLU A 380 -18.09 12.84 -23.33
N TYR A 381 -18.23 11.99 -24.35
CA TYR A 381 -17.10 11.30 -24.97
C TYR A 381 -16.26 12.30 -25.78
N ILE A 382 -14.98 12.40 -25.45
CA ILE A 382 -14.01 13.23 -26.19
C ILE A 382 -13.27 12.41 -27.24
N THR A 383 -12.99 11.15 -26.91
CA THR A 383 -12.51 10.10 -27.82
C THR A 383 -13.39 8.86 -27.65
N LYS A 384 -13.05 7.74 -28.30
CA LYS A 384 -13.79 6.48 -28.19
C LYS A 384 -13.93 5.95 -26.75
N ASN A 385 -12.90 6.12 -25.92
CA ASN A 385 -12.78 5.53 -24.58
C ASN A 385 -12.46 6.56 -23.48
N ILE A 386 -12.48 7.86 -23.79
CA ILE A 386 -12.22 8.94 -22.81
C ILE A 386 -13.45 9.83 -22.67
N VAL A 387 -13.88 10.03 -21.42
CA VAL A 387 -15.00 10.91 -21.07
C VAL A 387 -14.55 12.12 -20.24
N VAL A 388 -15.21 13.26 -20.49
CA VAL A 388 -15.07 14.47 -19.69
C VAL A 388 -16.44 14.89 -19.17
N ALA A 389 -16.56 15.15 -17.87
CA ALA A 389 -17.71 15.79 -17.26
C ALA A 389 -17.32 17.17 -16.71
N ALA A 390 -18.20 18.17 -16.86
CA ALA A 390 -17.96 19.51 -16.36
C ALA A 390 -19.15 20.03 -15.53
N ALA A 391 -18.85 20.60 -14.37
CA ALA A 391 -19.80 21.36 -13.56
C ALA A 391 -20.27 22.64 -14.28
N SER A 392 -21.41 23.18 -13.89
CA SER A 392 -21.85 24.50 -14.32
C SER A 392 -21.04 25.58 -13.61
N GLU A 393 -20.87 26.75 -14.23
CA GLU A 393 -20.04 27.85 -13.68
C GLU A 393 -20.51 28.39 -12.32
N ASN A 394 -21.78 28.15 -11.96
CA ASN A 394 -22.44 28.62 -10.75
C ASN A 394 -22.50 27.57 -9.62
N GLU A 395 -22.06 26.34 -9.88
CA GLU A 395 -22.13 25.26 -8.91
C GLU A 395 -20.73 25.00 -8.34
N ILE A 396 -20.68 24.79 -7.03
CA ILE A 396 -19.45 24.47 -6.31
C ILE A 396 -19.54 23.03 -5.85
N TYR A 397 -18.49 22.26 -6.12
CA TYR A 397 -18.37 20.88 -5.67
C TYR A 397 -17.07 20.73 -4.91
N ASP A 398 -17.10 19.99 -3.81
CA ASP A 398 -15.88 19.57 -3.13
C ASP A 398 -15.11 18.53 -3.95
N ASN A 399 -13.85 18.30 -3.57
CA ASN A 399 -12.96 17.39 -4.28
C ASN A 399 -13.39 15.90 -4.15
N VAL A 400 -14.02 15.53 -3.03
CA VAL A 400 -14.49 14.16 -2.78
C VAL A 400 -15.62 13.82 -3.75
N THR A 401 -16.58 14.73 -3.92
CA THR A 401 -17.70 14.57 -4.85
C THR A 401 -17.21 14.48 -6.30
N ALA A 402 -16.26 15.36 -6.71
CA ALA A 402 -15.66 15.32 -8.04
C ALA A 402 -14.89 14.01 -8.30
N SER A 403 -14.13 13.54 -7.31
CA SER A 403 -13.43 12.26 -7.35
C SER A 403 -14.39 11.07 -7.48
N LYS A 404 -15.47 11.04 -6.69
CA LYS A 404 -16.51 10.00 -6.76
C LYS A 404 -17.20 9.96 -8.13
N ALA A 405 -17.41 11.12 -8.77
CA ALA A 405 -17.94 11.18 -10.13
C ALA A 405 -16.95 10.59 -11.16
N ALA A 406 -15.65 10.89 -11.03
CA ALA A 406 -14.62 10.34 -11.92
C ALA A 406 -14.49 8.81 -11.76
N ASP A 407 -14.49 8.30 -10.53
CA ASP A 407 -14.50 6.87 -10.22
C ASP A 407 -15.76 6.17 -10.77
N THR A 408 -16.94 6.81 -10.65
CA THR A 408 -18.20 6.29 -11.20
C THR A 408 -18.13 6.19 -12.73
N LEU A 409 -17.68 7.23 -13.42
CA LEU A 409 -17.51 7.21 -14.87
C LEU A 409 -16.54 6.10 -15.30
N LEU A 410 -15.40 5.97 -14.62
CA LEU A 410 -14.42 4.93 -14.95
C LEU A 410 -14.95 3.51 -14.74
N SER A 411 -15.95 3.31 -13.87
CA SER A 411 -16.58 2.00 -13.65
C SER A 411 -17.55 1.58 -14.78
N MET A 412 -17.88 2.48 -15.70
CA MET A 412 -18.77 2.17 -16.83
C MET A 412 -18.02 1.43 -17.94
N ASN A 413 -18.77 0.67 -18.73
CA ASN A 413 -18.19 -0.13 -19.80
C ASN A 413 -17.49 0.73 -20.86
N ASP A 414 -16.36 0.23 -21.38
CA ASP A 414 -15.57 0.85 -22.46
C ASP A 414 -14.99 2.25 -22.17
N ILE A 415 -14.95 2.67 -20.90
CA ILE A 415 -14.30 3.91 -20.46
C ILE A 415 -12.91 3.60 -19.87
N GLU A 416 -11.84 4.08 -20.52
CA GLU A 416 -10.46 3.90 -20.07
C GLU A 416 -9.91 5.07 -19.26
N ALA A 417 -10.47 6.27 -19.45
CA ALA A 417 -10.16 7.44 -18.64
C ALA A 417 -11.37 8.36 -18.48
N ALA A 418 -11.49 8.94 -17.29
CA ALA A 418 -12.52 9.90 -16.95
C ALA A 418 -11.90 11.16 -16.32
N PHE A 419 -12.37 12.32 -16.75
CA PHE A 419 -11.96 13.61 -16.22
C PHE A 419 -13.17 14.40 -15.76
N VAL A 420 -13.16 14.91 -14.53
CA VAL A 420 -14.25 15.70 -13.96
C VAL A 420 -13.73 17.08 -13.62
N ILE A 421 -14.33 18.10 -14.23
CA ILE A 421 -13.99 19.51 -14.04
C ILE A 421 -15.02 20.13 -13.09
N THR A 422 -14.56 20.66 -11.96
CA THR A 422 -15.43 21.33 -10.99
C THR A 422 -14.86 22.67 -10.55
N LYS A 423 -15.73 23.56 -10.08
CA LYS A 423 -15.34 24.79 -9.40
C LYS A 423 -15.32 24.53 -7.89
N GLN A 424 -14.23 24.90 -7.24
CA GLN A 424 -14.04 24.79 -5.79
C GLN A 424 -14.25 26.14 -5.09
N PHE A 425 -14.25 26.13 -3.75
CA PHE A 425 -14.20 27.35 -2.95
C PHE A 425 -12.95 28.17 -3.32
N GLU A 426 -13.04 29.51 -3.23
CA GLU A 426 -12.01 30.47 -3.68
C GLU A 426 -11.82 30.64 -5.20
N HIS A 427 -12.81 30.25 -6.01
CA HIS A 427 -12.80 30.42 -7.48
C HIS A 427 -11.74 29.60 -8.23
N GLU A 428 -11.18 28.57 -7.59
CA GLU A 428 -10.27 27.64 -8.26
C GLU A 428 -11.03 26.60 -9.07
N ILE A 429 -10.53 26.26 -10.25
CA ILE A 429 -11.06 25.16 -11.06
C ILE A 429 -10.21 23.94 -10.81
N SER A 430 -10.85 22.83 -10.45
CA SER A 430 -10.19 21.55 -10.24
C SER A 430 -10.51 20.60 -11.37
N ILE A 431 -9.53 19.80 -11.79
CA ILE A 431 -9.74 18.63 -12.64
C ILE A 431 -9.34 17.39 -11.86
N ASN A 432 -10.25 16.43 -11.74
CA ASN A 432 -10.00 15.11 -11.19
C ASN A 432 -9.94 14.09 -12.32
N ALA A 433 -8.83 13.35 -12.42
CA ALA A 433 -8.60 12.38 -13.49
C ALA A 433 -8.44 10.96 -12.93
N ARG A 434 -9.06 9.99 -13.61
CA ARG A 434 -8.96 8.55 -13.31
C ARG A 434 -8.72 7.75 -14.59
N SER A 435 -7.96 6.67 -14.51
CA SER A 435 -7.80 5.70 -15.60
C SER A 435 -7.78 4.25 -15.12
N SER A 436 -8.25 3.34 -15.97
CA SER A 436 -8.21 1.89 -15.79
C SER A 436 -6.82 1.29 -16.04
N GLY A 437 -5.85 2.10 -16.50
CA GLY A 437 -4.48 1.66 -16.80
C GLY A 437 -4.06 1.81 -18.27
N GLY A 438 -5.01 2.11 -19.17
CA GLY A 438 -4.71 2.37 -20.59
C GLY A 438 -4.15 3.77 -20.86
N VAL A 439 -4.51 4.76 -20.03
CA VAL A 439 -4.17 6.18 -20.24
C VAL A 439 -3.38 6.72 -19.05
N ASN A 440 -2.21 7.31 -19.32
CA ASN A 440 -1.42 7.97 -18.29
C ASN A 440 -1.99 9.36 -17.96
N VAL A 441 -2.88 9.41 -16.96
CA VAL A 441 -3.54 10.66 -16.55
C VAL A 441 -2.60 11.63 -15.83
N GLN A 442 -1.55 11.14 -15.17
CA GLN A 442 -0.51 11.97 -14.56
C GLN A 442 0.11 12.93 -15.58
N ARG A 443 0.57 12.42 -16.73
CA ARG A 443 1.21 13.25 -17.76
C ARG A 443 0.26 14.32 -18.33
N ILE A 444 -1.04 14.04 -18.37
CA ILE A 444 -2.05 14.98 -18.85
C ILE A 444 -2.23 16.10 -17.81
N MET A 445 -2.34 15.74 -16.53
CA MET A 445 -2.46 16.73 -15.45
C MET A 445 -1.19 17.57 -15.27
N GLU A 446 0.01 16.99 -15.41
CA GLU A 446 1.29 17.72 -15.34
C GLU A 446 1.38 18.85 -16.38
N LYS A 447 0.87 18.61 -17.60
CA LYS A 447 0.81 19.66 -18.64
C LYS A 447 -0.16 20.80 -18.30
N LEU A 448 -1.13 20.53 -17.43
CA LEU A 448 -2.08 21.51 -16.91
C LEU A 448 -1.68 22.03 -15.51
N GLY A 449 -0.41 21.87 -15.13
CA GLY A 449 0.13 22.40 -13.87
C GLY A 449 -0.16 21.57 -12.62
N GLY A 450 -0.68 20.35 -12.77
CA GLY A 450 -0.98 19.43 -11.67
C GLY A 450 -0.01 18.26 -11.58
N GLY A 451 -0.50 17.11 -11.12
CA GLY A 451 0.30 15.90 -10.96
C GLY A 451 -0.49 14.74 -10.36
N GLY A 452 0.22 13.68 -9.97
CA GLY A 452 -0.36 12.49 -9.35
C GLY A 452 0.35 11.21 -9.77
N HIS A 453 -0.43 10.18 -10.02
CA HIS A 453 0.00 8.84 -10.44
C HIS A 453 -0.60 8.45 -11.79
N PHE A 454 -0.06 7.40 -12.39
CA PHE A 454 -0.45 6.91 -13.71
C PHE A 454 -1.98 6.83 -13.92
N SER A 455 -2.70 6.28 -12.94
CA SER A 455 -4.15 6.02 -12.99
C SER A 455 -5.01 6.99 -12.18
N ASN A 456 -4.41 7.92 -11.43
CA ASN A 456 -5.12 8.87 -10.59
C ASN A 456 -4.29 10.16 -10.47
N ALA A 457 -4.81 11.27 -10.98
CA ALA A 457 -4.13 12.55 -10.96
C ALA A 457 -5.13 13.71 -10.83
N ALA A 458 -4.65 14.88 -10.46
CA ALA A 458 -5.48 16.08 -10.40
C ALA A 458 -4.67 17.35 -10.72
N THR A 459 -5.38 18.42 -11.04
CA THR A 459 -4.82 19.78 -11.11
C THR A 459 -5.79 20.79 -10.52
N GLN A 460 -5.26 21.89 -9.99
CA GLN A 460 -6.01 23.08 -9.57
C GLN A 460 -5.48 24.27 -10.36
N ILE A 461 -6.39 25.00 -11.00
CA ILE A 461 -6.07 26.10 -11.92
C ILE A 461 -6.75 27.36 -11.41
N LYS A 462 -5.94 28.40 -11.21
CA LYS A 462 -6.38 29.75 -10.81
C LYS A 462 -6.50 30.65 -12.03
N ASP A 463 -7.32 31.70 -11.89
CA ASP A 463 -7.42 32.80 -12.85
C ASP A 463 -7.82 32.41 -14.30
N GLN A 464 -8.53 31.29 -14.45
CA GLN A 464 -9.10 30.85 -15.73
C GLN A 464 -10.60 30.56 -15.59
N SER A 465 -11.33 30.62 -16.71
CA SER A 465 -12.73 30.21 -16.77
C SER A 465 -12.88 28.70 -16.98
N MET A 466 -14.01 28.12 -16.55
CA MET A 466 -14.32 26.70 -16.75
C MET A 466 -14.20 26.29 -18.22
N LYS A 467 -14.64 27.16 -19.14
CA LYS A 467 -14.55 26.92 -20.58
C LYS A 467 -13.11 26.89 -21.10
N GLU A 468 -12.24 27.75 -20.59
CA GLU A 468 -10.82 27.77 -20.98
C GLU A 468 -10.10 26.52 -20.49
N VAL A 469 -10.38 26.11 -19.24
CA VAL A 469 -9.82 24.89 -18.66
C VAL A 469 -10.31 23.65 -19.41
N GLN A 470 -11.62 23.56 -19.68
CA GLN A 470 -12.20 22.45 -20.44
C GLN A 470 -11.61 22.37 -21.86
N LYS A 471 -11.45 23.52 -22.54
CA LYS A 471 -10.84 23.57 -23.87
C LYS A 471 -9.37 23.12 -23.85
N SER A 472 -8.61 23.54 -22.84
CA SER A 472 -7.22 23.15 -22.66
C SER A 472 -7.07 21.65 -22.44
N LEU A 473 -7.94 21.06 -21.59
CA LEU A 473 -7.99 19.62 -21.37
C LEU A 473 -8.34 18.87 -22.66
N ILE A 474 -9.42 19.24 -23.34
CA ILE A 474 -9.87 18.57 -24.57
C ILE A 474 -8.77 18.60 -25.65
N ASN A 475 -8.05 19.72 -25.78
CA ASN A 475 -6.93 19.83 -26.70
C ASN A 475 -5.78 18.85 -26.38
N GLU A 476 -5.49 18.61 -25.10
CA GLU A 476 -4.49 17.61 -24.71
C GLU A 476 -4.99 16.17 -24.94
N LEU A 477 -6.29 15.91 -24.72
CA LEU A 477 -6.88 14.59 -24.93
C LEU A 477 -6.92 14.20 -26.41
N LYS A 478 -7.28 15.14 -27.31
CA LYS A 478 -7.33 14.87 -28.76
C LYS A 478 -5.97 14.52 -29.37
N LYS A 479 -4.86 15.01 -28.80
CA LYS A 479 -3.50 14.64 -29.23
C LYS A 479 -3.14 13.18 -28.97
N LEU A 480 -3.93 12.46 -28.16
CA LEU A 480 -3.76 11.04 -27.90
C LEU A 480 -4.37 10.19 -29.02
N ASP A 481 -5.47 10.66 -29.60
CA ASP A 481 -6.20 9.99 -30.70
C ASP A 481 -5.40 10.09 -32.02
N ASP A 482 -4.68 11.20 -32.25
CA ASP A 482 -3.84 11.40 -33.45
C ASP A 482 -2.54 10.54 -33.47
N LYS A 483 -2.32 9.68 -32.47
CA LYS A 483 -1.10 8.86 -32.31
C LYS A 483 -1.32 7.35 -32.40
N GLU A 484 -2.57 6.91 -32.58
CA GLU A 484 -2.90 5.57 -33.08
C GLU A 484 -2.99 5.59 -34.61
#